data_AF-I7J719-F1
#
_entry.id   AF-I7J719-F1
#
_cell.length_a   1.000
_cell.length_b   1.000
_cell.length_c   1.000
_cell.angle_alpha   90.00
_cell.angle_beta   90.00
_cell.angle_gamma   90.00
#
_symmetry.space_group_name_H-M   'P 1'
#
loop_
_entity.id
_entity.type
_entity.pdbx_description
1 polymer ?
#
loop_
_entity_poly.entity_id
_entity_poly.type
_entity_poly.pdbx_seq_one_letter_code
_entity_poly.pdbx_strand_id
1 'polypeptide(L)'
;MKKIPLIVWVILICLVFVHYFYTPEKPEIVTGEMRIDLGERQPDLVNLWDALVHEQGFANESAILIQLNQFVDKDGAVQCTQMYYTGDVDGERHVYEVYAYPSGNVLYKDQVLEFPLQGAHPLAIFREATLINFADLTRGECNLTLQTLKHEKEQRYNETHGDLCVLSEGSLRPLKEAAFSQGTCWYTIEIVPEVVRSEGGPTTEGVPDRLILFTERDIALADTVVYA
;
A
#
# COMPACT_ATOMS: atom_id res chain seq x y z
N MET A 1 24.08 9.47 55.50
CA MET A 1 22.86 9.32 54.67
C MET A 1 22.69 10.56 53.78
N LYS A 2 23.19 10.57 52.55
CA LYS A 2 23.04 11.69 51.56
C LYS A 2 23.33 11.29 50.10
N LYS A 3 23.36 10.00 49.76
CA LYS A 3 23.74 9.52 48.39
C LYS A 3 22.54 9.27 47.47
N ILE A 4 21.38 8.94 48.04
CA ILE A 4 20.14 8.70 47.31
C ILE A 4 19.67 9.93 46.52
N PRO A 5 19.69 11.18 47.04
CA PRO A 5 19.22 12.33 46.26
C PRO A 5 20.15 12.66 45.08
N LEU A 6 21.47 12.46 45.22
CA LEU A 6 22.44 12.72 44.14
C LEU A 6 22.22 11.78 42.95
N ILE A 7 21.98 10.49 43.22
CA ILE A 7 21.76 9.48 42.17
C ILE A 7 20.46 9.76 41.43
N VAL A 8 19.38 10.13 42.15
CA VAL A 8 18.11 10.51 41.54
C VAL A 8 18.28 11.74 40.64
N TRP A 9 19.02 12.76 41.09
CA TRP A 9 19.31 13.95 40.27
C TRP A 9 20.12 13.63 39.01
N VAL A 10 21.13 12.77 39.10
CA VAL A 10 21.93 12.34 37.94
C VAL A 10 21.07 11.58 36.93
N ILE A 11 20.21 10.66 37.39
CA ILE A 11 19.29 9.92 36.51
C ILE A 11 18.31 10.88 35.83
N LEU A 12 17.76 11.85 36.57
CA LEU A 12 16.80 12.81 36.02
C LEU A 12 17.46 13.72 34.97
N ILE A 13 18.69 14.16 35.20
CA ILE A 13 19.48 14.91 34.23
C ILE A 13 19.76 14.04 33.00
N CYS A 14 20.22 12.80 33.18
CA CYS A 14 20.45 11.89 32.05
C CYS A 14 19.17 11.64 31.24
N LEU A 15 18.01 11.48 31.89
CA LEU A 15 16.73 11.33 31.20
C LEU A 15 16.32 12.58 30.44
N VAL A 16 16.56 13.77 31.00
CA VAL A 16 16.32 15.06 30.30
C VAL A 16 17.27 15.22 29.11
N PHE A 17 18.55 14.85 29.24
CA PHE A 17 19.51 14.89 28.14
C PHE A 17 19.16 13.85 27.06
N VAL A 18 18.77 12.64 27.43
CA VAL A 18 18.27 11.64 26.47
C VAL A 18 17.01 12.17 25.78
N HIS A 19 16.09 12.79 26.50
CA HIS A 19 14.91 13.38 25.88
C HIS A 19 15.24 14.57 24.97
N TYR A 20 16.20 15.42 25.33
CA TYR A 20 16.52 16.62 24.55
C TYR A 20 17.42 16.32 23.33
N PHE A 21 18.31 15.32 23.42
CA PHE A 21 19.26 14.99 22.34
C PHE A 21 18.85 13.76 21.51
N TYR A 22 18.03 12.84 22.05
CA TYR A 22 17.66 11.59 21.39
C TYR A 22 16.16 11.43 21.17
N THR A 23 15.31 12.32 21.66
CA THR A 23 13.97 12.41 21.08
C THR A 23 14.15 13.20 19.80
N PRO A 24 14.03 12.59 18.61
CA PRO A 24 14.00 13.39 17.39
C PRO A 24 12.96 14.47 17.59
N GLU A 25 13.27 15.69 17.13
CA GLU A 25 12.24 16.71 16.95
C GLU A 25 11.08 16.00 16.26
N LYS A 26 9.88 16.09 16.86
CA LYS A 26 8.71 15.41 16.29
C LYS A 26 8.67 15.79 14.81
N PRO A 27 8.66 14.82 13.88
CA PRO A 27 8.66 15.16 12.47
C PRO A 27 7.50 16.13 12.23
N GLU A 28 7.78 17.22 11.52
CA GLU A 28 6.74 18.18 11.16
C GLU A 28 5.78 17.47 10.22
N ILE A 29 4.58 17.17 10.73
CA ILE A 29 3.53 16.52 9.95
C ILE A 29 2.61 17.61 9.45
N VAL A 30 2.63 17.85 8.15
CA VAL A 30 1.68 18.75 7.48
C VAL A 30 0.46 17.94 7.08
N THR A 31 -0.73 18.42 7.44
CA THR A 31 -2.01 17.83 7.02
C THR A 31 -2.73 18.75 6.05
N GLY A 32 -3.31 18.20 4.99
CA GLY A 32 -4.14 18.96 4.07
C GLY A 32 -5.35 18.19 3.56
N GLU A 33 -6.24 18.91 2.88
CA GLU A 33 -7.43 18.40 2.23
C GLU A 33 -7.55 19.00 0.82
N MET A 34 -7.95 18.18 -0.14
CA MET A 34 -8.27 18.60 -1.51
C MET A 34 -9.50 17.87 -2.03
N ARG A 35 -10.04 18.33 -3.15
CA ARG A 35 -11.21 17.71 -3.80
C ARG A 35 -10.89 17.35 -5.25
N ILE A 36 -11.08 16.08 -5.60
CA ILE A 36 -10.78 15.52 -6.92
C ILE A 36 -12.02 14.77 -7.43
N ASP A 37 -12.28 14.83 -8.74
CA ASP A 37 -13.28 13.96 -9.37
C ASP A 37 -12.68 12.57 -9.61
N LEU A 38 -13.15 11.57 -8.87
CA LEU A 38 -12.58 10.23 -8.85
C LEU A 38 -13.43 9.21 -9.63
N GLY A 39 -14.61 9.58 -10.14
CA GLY A 39 -15.58 8.65 -10.72
C GLY A 39 -16.53 8.03 -9.69
N GLU A 40 -17.60 7.37 -10.16
CA GLU A 40 -18.78 7.05 -9.32
C GLU A 40 -18.65 5.77 -8.45
N ARG A 41 -17.80 4.79 -8.80
CA ARG A 41 -17.73 3.50 -8.08
C ARG A 41 -16.33 3.07 -7.67
N GLN A 42 -15.33 3.41 -8.47
CA GLN A 42 -13.94 3.08 -8.25
C GLN A 42 -13.11 4.29 -8.68
N PRO A 43 -12.13 4.73 -7.86
CA PRO A 43 -11.28 5.85 -8.23
C PRO A 43 -10.42 5.48 -9.43
N ASP A 44 -10.36 6.37 -10.42
CA ASP A 44 -9.28 6.36 -11.40
C ASP A 44 -7.98 6.73 -10.68
N LEU A 45 -7.16 5.72 -10.37
CA LEU A 45 -5.93 5.90 -9.61
C LEU A 45 -4.87 6.68 -10.40
N VAL A 46 -4.95 6.68 -11.73
CA VAL A 46 -4.04 7.46 -12.59
C VAL A 46 -4.41 8.94 -12.51
N ASN A 47 -5.69 9.26 -12.63
CA ASN A 47 -6.17 10.65 -12.46
C ASN A 47 -5.91 11.17 -11.04
N LEU A 48 -6.16 10.34 -10.01
CA LEU A 48 -5.82 10.68 -8.63
C LEU A 48 -4.31 10.96 -8.48
N TRP A 49 -3.46 10.13 -9.08
CA TRP A 49 -2.01 10.34 -9.03
C TRP A 49 -1.58 11.64 -9.70
N ASP A 50 -2.08 11.93 -10.90
CA ASP A 50 -1.75 13.17 -11.62
C ASP A 50 -2.16 14.42 -10.83
N ALA A 51 -3.31 14.38 -10.16
CA ALA A 51 -3.75 15.45 -9.26
C ALA A 51 -2.82 15.59 -8.03
N LEU A 52 -2.41 14.47 -7.41
CA LEU A 52 -1.48 14.50 -6.27
C LEU A 52 -0.11 15.07 -6.65
N VAL A 53 0.44 14.68 -7.81
CA VAL A 53 1.69 15.23 -8.35
C VAL A 53 1.58 16.74 -8.52
N HIS A 54 0.46 17.22 -9.07
CA HIS A 54 0.25 18.65 -9.30
C HIS A 54 0.11 19.44 -7.99
N GLU A 55 -0.71 18.97 -7.05
CA GLU A 55 -1.04 19.68 -5.82
C GLU A 55 0.09 19.66 -4.79
N GLN A 56 0.84 18.55 -4.68
CA GLN A 56 1.90 18.41 -3.69
C GLN A 56 3.28 18.87 -4.20
N GLY A 57 3.44 19.03 -5.52
CA GLY A 57 4.64 19.63 -6.11
C GLY A 57 5.92 18.78 -6.01
N PHE A 58 5.82 17.50 -5.69
CA PHE A 58 6.98 16.59 -5.71
C PHE A 58 7.36 16.20 -7.15
N ALA A 59 8.64 15.87 -7.36
CA ALA A 59 9.13 15.36 -8.64
C ALA A 59 8.56 13.96 -8.92
N ASN A 60 7.64 13.84 -9.87
CA ASN A 60 6.93 12.58 -10.16
C ASN A 60 7.88 11.39 -10.38
N GLU A 61 8.97 11.58 -11.13
CA GLU A 61 9.96 10.55 -11.42
C GLU A 61 10.71 10.00 -10.19
N SER A 62 10.73 10.75 -9.09
CA SER A 62 11.33 10.32 -7.82
C SER A 62 10.40 9.45 -6.98
N ALA A 63 9.13 9.33 -7.40
CA ALA A 63 8.12 8.71 -6.57
C ALA A 63 8.32 7.20 -6.41
N ILE A 64 8.14 6.73 -5.18
CA ILE A 64 8.24 5.31 -4.84
C ILE A 64 6.98 4.92 -4.09
N LEU A 65 6.29 3.89 -4.58
CA LEU A 65 5.17 3.30 -3.87
C LEU A 65 5.69 2.55 -2.64
N ILE A 66 5.14 2.85 -1.47
CA ILE A 66 5.31 2.03 -0.27
C ILE A 66 4.16 1.04 -0.19
N GLN A 67 2.92 1.54 -0.30
CA GLN A 67 1.73 0.72 -0.18
C GLN A 67 0.50 1.41 -0.81
N LEU A 68 -0.38 0.63 -1.41
CA LEU A 68 -1.73 0.99 -1.84
C LEU A 68 -2.69 0.02 -1.15
N ASN A 69 -3.72 0.54 -0.50
CA ASN A 69 -4.85 -0.24 0.00
C ASN A 69 -6.15 0.30 -0.59
N GLN A 70 -7.09 -0.58 -0.91
CA GLN A 70 -8.47 -0.21 -1.23
C GLN A 70 -9.43 -1.05 -0.41
N PHE A 71 -10.37 -0.39 0.23
CA PHE A 71 -11.45 -1.02 1.00
C PHE A 71 -12.69 -1.03 0.14
N VAL A 72 -13.21 -2.22 -0.15
CA VAL A 72 -14.25 -2.42 -1.17
C VAL A 72 -15.47 -3.04 -0.52
N ASP A 73 -16.63 -2.42 -0.71
CA ASP A 73 -17.90 -2.96 -0.25
C ASP A 73 -18.34 -4.14 -1.13
N LYS A 74 -19.29 -4.93 -0.64
CA LYS A 74 -19.80 -6.12 -1.33
C LYS A 74 -20.34 -5.87 -2.73
N ASP A 75 -20.80 -4.66 -3.05
CA ASP A 75 -21.29 -4.30 -4.38
C ASP A 75 -20.16 -3.95 -5.36
N GLY A 76 -18.91 -4.04 -4.92
CA GLY A 76 -17.70 -3.70 -5.67
C GLY A 76 -17.33 -2.22 -5.61
N ALA A 77 -18.06 -1.38 -4.86
CA ALA A 77 -17.73 0.03 -4.71
C ALA A 77 -16.54 0.21 -3.75
N VAL A 78 -15.52 0.93 -4.19
CA VAL A 78 -14.38 1.30 -3.35
C VAL A 78 -14.81 2.38 -2.37
N GLN A 79 -14.77 2.09 -1.07
CA GLN A 79 -15.17 3.01 0.00
C GLN A 79 -14.05 3.96 0.41
N CYS A 80 -12.81 3.52 0.27
CA CYS A 80 -11.62 4.30 0.60
C CYS A 80 -10.42 3.75 -0.15
N THR A 81 -9.62 4.64 -0.74
CA THR A 81 -8.29 4.33 -1.25
C THR A 81 -7.25 4.99 -0.35
N GLN A 82 -6.36 4.19 0.20
CA GLN A 82 -5.26 4.64 1.05
C GLN A 82 -3.94 4.41 0.32
N MET A 83 -3.07 5.41 0.29
CA MET A 83 -1.78 5.32 -0.38
C MET A 83 -0.66 5.84 0.52
N TYR A 84 0.46 5.13 0.47
CA TYR A 84 1.73 5.52 1.06
C TYR A 84 2.76 5.54 -0.05
N TYR A 85 3.42 6.66 -0.24
CA TYR A 85 4.48 6.82 -1.23
C TYR A 85 5.48 7.87 -0.78
N THR A 86 6.65 7.87 -1.40
CA THR A 86 7.59 8.98 -1.28
C THR A 86 7.63 9.82 -2.53
N GLY A 87 8.14 11.04 -2.41
CA GLY A 87 8.51 11.92 -3.52
C GLY A 87 9.53 12.96 -3.05
N ASP A 88 10.36 13.45 -3.97
CA ASP A 88 11.36 14.46 -3.68
C ASP A 88 10.81 15.87 -3.95
N VAL A 89 10.96 16.77 -2.99
CA VAL A 89 10.63 18.20 -3.08
C VAL A 89 11.92 18.97 -2.79
N ASP A 90 12.40 19.76 -3.75
CA ASP A 90 13.62 20.57 -3.61
C ASP A 90 14.88 19.82 -3.09
N GLY A 91 14.95 18.51 -3.35
CA GLY A 91 16.05 17.63 -2.93
C GLY A 91 15.87 16.98 -1.56
N GLU A 92 14.79 17.28 -0.85
CA GLU A 92 14.36 16.58 0.36
C GLU A 92 13.37 15.48 0.00
N ARG A 93 13.48 14.32 0.64
CA ARG A 93 12.51 13.23 0.44
C ARG A 93 11.37 13.38 1.41
N HIS A 94 10.16 13.33 0.89
CA HIS A 94 8.93 13.35 1.66
C HIS A 94 8.27 11.98 1.59
N VAL A 95 7.53 11.63 2.64
CA VAL A 95 6.60 10.49 2.62
C VAL A 95 5.20 11.00 2.86
N TYR A 96 4.31 10.56 1.98
CA TYR A 96 2.92 10.95 1.93
C TYR A 96 2.04 9.80 2.38
N GLU A 97 1.06 10.12 3.21
CA GLU A 97 -0.05 9.24 3.54
C GLU A 97 -1.32 9.91 3.02
N VAL A 98 -1.99 9.28 2.04
CA VAL A 98 -3.17 9.83 1.37
C VAL A 98 -4.37 8.93 1.59
N TYR A 99 -5.52 9.54 1.86
CA TYR A 99 -6.83 8.89 1.91
C TYR A 99 -7.76 9.57 0.92
N ALA A 100 -8.26 8.82 -0.05
CA ALA A 100 -9.20 9.29 -1.04
C ALA A 100 -10.56 8.59 -0.88
N TYR A 101 -11.62 9.38 -0.80
CA TYR A 101 -13.00 8.92 -0.61
C TYR A 101 -13.84 9.10 -1.87
N PRO A 102 -14.92 8.30 -2.06
CA PRO A 102 -15.83 8.41 -3.21
C PRO A 102 -16.49 9.79 -3.38
N SER A 103 -16.59 10.57 -2.31
CA SER A 103 -17.09 11.95 -2.38
C SER A 103 -16.17 12.90 -3.15
N GLY A 104 -14.97 12.43 -3.52
CA GLY A 104 -13.89 13.22 -4.09
C GLY A 104 -13.00 13.89 -3.05
N ASN A 105 -13.32 13.75 -1.75
CA ASN A 105 -12.49 14.32 -0.69
C ASN A 105 -11.21 13.50 -0.56
N VAL A 106 -10.07 14.19 -0.53
CA VAL A 106 -8.76 13.59 -0.36
C VAL A 106 -8.06 14.26 0.81
N LEU A 107 -7.71 13.47 1.82
CA LEU A 107 -6.93 13.90 2.97
C LEU A 107 -5.50 13.41 2.80
N TYR A 108 -4.52 14.25 3.13
CA TYR A 108 -3.13 13.83 3.07
C TYR A 108 -2.33 14.28 4.28
N LYS A 109 -1.29 13.52 4.59
CA LYS A 109 -0.20 13.89 5.46
C LYS A 109 1.09 13.90 4.67
N ASP A 110 1.96 14.82 5.03
CA ASP A 110 3.30 14.97 4.50
C ASP A 110 4.29 15.08 5.67
N GLN A 111 5.40 14.37 5.57
CA GLN A 111 6.51 14.44 6.50
C GLN A 111 7.83 14.18 5.75
N VAL A 112 8.89 14.87 6.18
CA VAL A 112 10.23 14.62 5.66
C VAL A 112 10.72 13.24 6.12
N LEU A 113 11.35 12.50 5.21
CA LEU A 113 11.94 11.20 5.42
C LEU A 113 13.46 11.25 5.19
N GLU A 114 14.23 11.05 6.25
CA GLU A 114 15.70 11.09 6.17
C GLU A 114 16.32 9.82 5.56
N PHE A 115 15.57 8.72 5.52
CA PHE A 115 16.09 7.42 5.10
C PHE A 115 15.81 7.13 3.63
N PRO A 116 16.83 6.66 2.86
CA PRO A 116 16.61 6.27 1.48
C PRO A 116 15.70 5.03 1.43
N LEU A 117 14.67 5.10 0.60
CA LEU A 117 13.83 3.97 0.21
C LEU A 117 14.13 3.62 -1.25
N GLN A 118 14.12 2.32 -1.54
CA GLN A 118 14.10 1.80 -2.90
C GLN A 118 12.69 1.30 -3.23
N GLY A 119 12.32 1.30 -4.50
CA GLY A 119 11.07 0.69 -4.92
C GLY A 119 10.61 1.12 -6.29
N ALA A 120 9.38 0.75 -6.60
CA ALA A 120 8.76 1.02 -7.88
C ALA A 120 8.01 2.34 -7.89
N HIS A 121 8.02 3.01 -9.04
CA HIS A 121 7.06 4.06 -9.33
C HIS A 121 5.60 3.53 -9.24
N PRO A 122 4.66 4.26 -8.58
CA PRO A 122 3.29 3.79 -8.35
C PRO A 122 2.46 3.48 -9.60
N LEU A 123 2.64 4.25 -10.68
CA LEU A 123 1.80 4.19 -11.89
C LEU A 123 1.62 2.79 -12.50
N ALA A 124 2.62 1.92 -12.45
CA ALA A 124 2.49 0.57 -13.02
C ALA A 124 1.38 -0.22 -12.31
N ILE A 125 1.33 -0.14 -10.98
CA ILE A 125 0.29 -0.78 -10.17
C ILE A 125 -1.04 -0.03 -10.33
N PHE A 126 -1.03 1.29 -10.35
CA PHE A 126 -2.27 2.08 -10.43
C PHE A 126 -3.05 1.84 -11.72
N ARG A 127 -2.33 1.70 -12.85
CA ARG A 127 -2.94 1.36 -14.14
C ARG A 127 -3.66 0.03 -14.10
N GLU A 128 -3.06 -0.98 -13.49
CA GLU A 128 -3.65 -2.31 -13.40
C GLU A 128 -4.76 -2.38 -12.35
N ALA A 129 -4.54 -1.80 -11.16
CA ALA A 129 -5.51 -1.82 -10.07
C ALA A 129 -6.81 -1.08 -10.42
N THR A 130 -6.73 -0.02 -11.23
CA THR A 130 -7.92 0.70 -11.74
C THR A 130 -8.80 -0.18 -12.65
N LEU A 131 -8.24 -1.21 -13.27
CA LEU A 131 -8.97 -2.09 -14.20
C LEU A 131 -9.59 -3.31 -13.52
N ILE A 132 -9.32 -3.54 -12.23
CA ILE A 132 -9.86 -4.67 -11.49
C ILE A 132 -11.37 -4.49 -11.33
N ASN A 133 -12.15 -5.44 -11.86
CA ASN A 133 -13.59 -5.47 -11.66
C ASN A 133 -13.94 -6.10 -10.31
N PHE A 134 -13.96 -5.28 -9.25
CA PHE A 134 -14.28 -5.77 -7.92
C PHE A 134 -15.69 -6.37 -7.80
N ALA A 135 -16.67 -5.89 -8.56
CA ALA A 135 -18.03 -6.42 -8.49
C ALA A 135 -18.12 -7.90 -8.94
N ASP A 136 -17.28 -8.29 -9.90
CA ASP A 136 -17.15 -9.69 -10.33
C ASP A 136 -16.45 -10.56 -9.28
N LEU A 137 -15.48 -9.99 -8.57
CA LEU A 137 -14.75 -10.68 -7.49
C LEU A 137 -15.60 -10.85 -6.22
N THR A 138 -16.36 -9.82 -5.82
CA THR A 138 -17.22 -9.87 -4.63
C THR A 138 -18.46 -10.75 -4.87
N ARG A 139 -18.97 -10.79 -6.11
CA ARG A 139 -20.28 -11.36 -6.49
C ARG A 139 -21.45 -10.85 -5.64
N GLY A 140 -21.31 -9.70 -4.98
CA GLY A 140 -22.31 -9.19 -4.04
C GLY A 140 -22.28 -9.84 -2.65
N GLU A 141 -21.33 -10.73 -2.36
CA GLU A 141 -21.38 -11.63 -1.20
C GLU A 141 -20.56 -11.14 0.00
N CYS A 142 -19.41 -10.50 -0.24
CA CYS A 142 -18.51 -10.05 0.82
C CYS A 142 -17.76 -8.77 0.44
N ASN A 143 -17.30 -8.04 1.46
CA ASN A 143 -16.36 -6.93 1.27
C ASN A 143 -14.98 -7.49 0.94
N LEU A 144 -14.16 -6.70 0.26
CA LEU A 144 -12.78 -7.05 -0.06
C LEU A 144 -11.83 -5.96 0.43
N THR A 145 -10.62 -6.37 0.81
CA THR A 145 -9.47 -5.48 0.91
C THR A 145 -8.49 -5.82 -0.21
N LEU A 146 -8.15 -4.83 -1.03
CA LEU A 146 -6.95 -4.86 -1.88
C LEU A 146 -5.81 -4.24 -1.09
N GLN A 147 -4.63 -4.87 -1.09
CA GLN A 147 -3.40 -4.32 -0.53
C GLN A 147 -2.21 -4.64 -1.43
N THR A 148 -1.29 -3.69 -1.59
CA THR A 148 0.01 -3.99 -2.19
C THR A 148 1.03 -4.29 -1.11
N LEU A 149 1.83 -5.34 -1.30
CA LEU A 149 2.95 -5.64 -0.43
C LEU A 149 4.25 -5.49 -1.21
N LYS A 150 5.16 -4.69 -0.67
CA LYS A 150 6.52 -4.51 -1.19
C LYS A 150 7.41 -5.62 -0.66
N HIS A 151 8.20 -6.24 -1.53
CA HIS A 151 9.11 -7.33 -1.20
C HIS A 151 10.52 -7.08 -1.74
N GLU A 152 11.52 -7.49 -0.97
CA GLU A 152 12.95 -7.38 -1.31
C GLU A 152 13.74 -8.67 -1.02
N LYS A 153 13.07 -9.66 -0.41
CA LYS A 153 13.65 -10.92 0.03
C LYS A 153 13.26 -12.04 -0.94
N GLU A 154 14.03 -13.11 -0.87
CA GLU A 154 13.68 -14.35 -1.55
C GLU A 154 12.30 -14.84 -1.09
N GLN A 155 11.43 -15.12 -2.05
CA GLN A 155 10.07 -15.59 -1.79
C GLN A 155 9.60 -16.49 -2.94
N ARG A 156 8.88 -17.56 -2.58
CA ARG A 156 8.20 -18.43 -3.54
C ARG A 156 6.71 -18.43 -3.23
N TYR A 157 5.91 -18.33 -4.29
CA TYR A 157 4.47 -18.48 -4.26
C TYR A 157 4.07 -19.72 -5.05
N ASN A 158 3.13 -20.46 -4.51
CA ASN A 158 2.49 -21.61 -5.16
C ASN A 158 1.03 -21.70 -4.68
N GLU A 159 0.32 -22.73 -5.12
CA GLU A 159 -1.08 -22.99 -4.79
C GLU A 159 -1.41 -23.02 -3.28
N THR A 160 -0.42 -23.21 -2.39
CA THR A 160 -0.68 -23.18 -0.93
C THR A 160 -0.86 -21.77 -0.36
N HIS A 161 -0.58 -20.72 -1.14
CA HIS A 161 -0.64 -19.33 -0.71
C HIS A 161 -1.98 -18.66 -1.02
N GLY A 162 -2.77 -19.25 -1.91
CA GLY A 162 -3.96 -18.67 -2.51
C GLY A 162 -3.92 -18.82 -4.03
N ASP A 163 -4.93 -18.28 -4.70
CA ASP A 163 -4.98 -18.25 -6.16
C ASP A 163 -3.94 -17.26 -6.67
N LEU A 164 -3.09 -17.70 -7.59
CA LEU A 164 -2.02 -16.89 -8.15
C LEU A 164 -2.37 -16.49 -9.59
N CYS A 165 -2.24 -15.21 -9.91
CA CYS A 165 -2.48 -14.72 -11.27
C CYS A 165 -1.46 -13.65 -11.66
N VAL A 166 -1.19 -13.54 -12.96
CA VAL A 166 -0.67 -12.31 -13.56
C VAL A 166 -1.86 -11.41 -13.86
N LEU A 167 -1.78 -10.16 -13.42
CA LEU A 167 -2.68 -9.07 -13.79
C LEU A 167 -2.04 -8.27 -14.93
N SER A 168 -2.73 -8.24 -16.07
CA SER A 168 -2.27 -7.54 -17.28
C SER A 168 -3.48 -6.98 -18.01
N GLU A 169 -3.52 -5.67 -18.17
CA GLU A 169 -4.61 -4.94 -18.82
C GLU A 169 -5.99 -5.32 -18.24
N GLY A 170 -6.06 -5.48 -16.90
CA GLY A 170 -7.28 -5.88 -16.19
C GLY A 170 -7.66 -7.36 -16.31
N SER A 171 -6.92 -8.16 -17.07
CA SER A 171 -7.16 -9.59 -17.23
C SER A 171 -6.32 -10.41 -16.25
N LEU A 172 -6.92 -11.47 -15.69
CA LEU A 172 -6.28 -12.40 -14.77
C LEU A 172 -5.82 -13.65 -15.51
N ARG A 173 -4.51 -13.88 -15.59
CA ARG A 173 -3.92 -15.09 -16.16
C ARG A 173 -3.40 -16.01 -15.04
N PRO A 174 -3.98 -17.20 -14.84
CA PRO A 174 -3.59 -18.08 -13.74
C PRO A 174 -2.13 -18.54 -13.78
N LEU A 175 -1.55 -18.66 -12.59
CA LEU A 175 -0.22 -19.17 -12.30
C LEU A 175 -0.30 -20.36 -11.35
N LYS A 176 0.61 -21.31 -11.51
CA LYS A 176 0.88 -22.38 -10.54
C LYS A 176 1.97 -21.97 -9.55
N GLU A 177 2.98 -21.25 -10.03
CA GLU A 177 4.14 -20.89 -9.23
C GLU A 177 4.84 -19.63 -9.75
N ALA A 178 5.36 -18.84 -8.82
CA ALA A 178 6.32 -17.77 -9.08
C ALA A 178 7.40 -17.76 -7.98
N ALA A 179 8.67 -17.64 -8.35
CA ALA A 179 9.78 -17.55 -7.39
C ALA A 179 10.67 -16.35 -7.69
N PHE A 180 11.07 -15.64 -6.64
CA PHE A 180 11.85 -14.42 -6.69
C PHE A 180 13.08 -14.56 -5.80
N SER A 181 14.24 -14.17 -6.32
CA SER A 181 15.48 -14.06 -5.57
C SER A 181 15.57 -12.75 -4.80
N GLN A 182 16.49 -12.71 -3.83
CA GLN A 182 16.83 -11.49 -3.12
C GLN A 182 17.45 -10.44 -4.06
N GLY A 183 17.15 -9.16 -3.82
CA GLY A 183 17.94 -8.04 -4.34
C GLY A 183 17.23 -7.11 -5.32
N THR A 184 16.09 -7.51 -5.88
CA THR A 184 15.23 -6.59 -6.65
C THR A 184 13.92 -6.38 -5.91
N CYS A 185 13.47 -5.12 -5.84
CA CYS A 185 12.18 -4.79 -5.27
C CYS A 185 11.05 -5.14 -6.24
N TRP A 186 10.05 -5.87 -5.76
CA TRP A 186 8.83 -6.23 -6.50
C TRP A 186 7.62 -6.12 -5.56
N TYR A 187 6.43 -6.13 -6.16
CA TYR A 187 5.17 -5.98 -5.43
C TYR A 187 4.24 -7.15 -5.73
N THR A 188 3.46 -7.54 -4.73
CA THR A 188 2.20 -8.27 -4.95
C THR A 188 1.04 -7.33 -4.73
N ILE A 189 -0.03 -7.53 -5.50
CA ILE A 189 -1.36 -7.01 -5.18
C ILE A 189 -2.14 -8.18 -4.61
N GLU A 190 -2.58 -8.09 -3.37
CA GLU A 190 -3.36 -9.13 -2.71
C GLU A 190 -4.78 -8.64 -2.49
N ILE A 191 -5.75 -9.48 -2.85
CA ILE A 191 -7.17 -9.26 -2.61
C ILE A 191 -7.65 -10.32 -1.64
N VAL A 192 -8.19 -9.87 -0.52
CA VAL A 192 -8.65 -10.74 0.57
C VAL A 192 -10.11 -10.41 0.88
N PRO A 193 -11.00 -11.39 0.95
CA PRO A 193 -12.36 -11.19 1.42
C PRO A 193 -12.39 -10.92 2.93
N GLU A 194 -13.09 -9.86 3.33
CA GLU A 194 -13.41 -9.60 4.72
C GLU A 194 -14.53 -10.57 5.13
N VAL A 195 -14.14 -11.70 5.72
CA VAL A 195 -15.10 -12.76 6.04
C VAL A 195 -16.13 -12.26 7.06
N VAL A 196 -17.41 -12.17 6.68
CA VAL A 196 -18.50 -12.27 7.67
C VAL A 196 -18.57 -13.74 8.06
N ARG A 197 -17.74 -14.18 9.01
CA ARG A 197 -17.87 -15.50 9.63
C ARG A 197 -19.14 -15.47 10.49
N SER A 198 -20.29 -15.63 9.86
CA SER A 198 -21.47 -16.07 10.58
C SER A 198 -21.24 -17.53 10.93
N GLU A 199 -21.09 -17.82 12.23
CA GLU A 199 -21.00 -19.20 12.72
C GLU A 199 -22.16 -20.02 12.15
N GLY A 200 -21.88 -20.89 11.18
CA GLY A 200 -22.85 -21.84 10.62
C GLY A 200 -23.43 -21.54 9.23
N GLY A 201 -22.94 -20.53 8.50
CA GLY A 201 -23.32 -20.30 7.09
C GLY A 201 -22.54 -21.21 6.11
N PRO A 202 -23.12 -21.59 4.95
CA PRO A 202 -22.41 -22.34 3.92
C PRO A 202 -21.16 -21.57 3.48
N THR A 203 -20.04 -22.28 3.35
CA THR A 203 -18.87 -21.77 2.63
C THR A 203 -19.33 -21.19 1.30
N THR A 204 -19.06 -19.91 1.06
CA THR A 204 -19.29 -19.25 -0.23
C THR A 204 -18.40 -19.93 -1.27
N GLU A 205 -18.92 -20.99 -1.88
CA GLU A 205 -18.26 -21.76 -2.94
C GLU A 205 -17.93 -20.81 -4.10
N GLY A 206 -16.63 -20.55 -4.32
CA GLY A 206 -16.14 -19.90 -5.52
C GLY A 206 -15.65 -18.46 -5.38
N VAL A 207 -15.60 -17.89 -4.16
CA VAL A 207 -14.77 -16.70 -3.88
C VAL A 207 -13.42 -17.20 -3.33
N PRO A 208 -12.28 -16.90 -3.98
CA PRO A 208 -10.98 -17.33 -3.47
C PRO A 208 -10.71 -16.72 -2.09
N ASP A 209 -10.24 -17.54 -1.15
CA ASP A 209 -9.86 -17.12 0.20
C ASP A 209 -8.78 -16.01 0.18
N ARG A 210 -7.98 -16.00 -0.88
CA ARG A 210 -6.96 -14.98 -1.17
C ARG A 210 -6.59 -15.07 -2.64
N LEU A 211 -6.58 -13.93 -3.32
CA LEU A 211 -6.07 -13.78 -4.68
C LEU A 211 -4.78 -12.97 -4.64
N ILE A 212 -3.69 -13.52 -5.15
CA ILE A 212 -2.38 -12.90 -5.21
C ILE A 212 -2.08 -12.61 -6.68
N LEU A 213 -1.91 -11.33 -6.98
CA LEU A 213 -1.71 -10.81 -8.32
C LEU A 213 -0.30 -10.25 -8.46
N PHE A 214 0.32 -10.54 -9.59
CA PHE A 214 1.59 -9.96 -10.03
C PHE A 214 1.33 -9.13 -11.27
N THR A 215 1.85 -7.90 -11.35
CA THR A 215 1.83 -7.15 -12.62
C THR A 215 2.79 -7.80 -13.63
N GLU A 216 2.66 -7.50 -14.92
CA GLU A 216 3.64 -7.96 -15.92
C GLU A 216 5.06 -7.49 -15.61
N ARG A 217 5.18 -6.29 -15.03
CA ARG A 217 6.47 -5.76 -14.59
C ARG A 217 7.06 -6.63 -13.47
N ASP A 218 6.26 -6.92 -12.44
CA ASP A 218 6.74 -7.67 -11.28
C ASP A 218 7.06 -9.12 -11.66
N ILE A 219 6.19 -9.78 -12.43
CA ILE A 219 6.42 -11.17 -12.83
C ILE A 219 7.65 -11.34 -13.74
N ALA A 220 8.02 -10.31 -14.50
CA ALA A 220 9.25 -10.30 -15.30
C ALA A 220 10.54 -10.29 -14.45
N LEU A 221 10.43 -9.98 -13.15
CA LEU A 221 11.53 -10.04 -12.18
C LEU A 221 11.66 -11.42 -11.52
N ALA A 222 10.72 -12.34 -11.75
CA ALA A 222 10.76 -13.68 -11.18
C ALA A 222 11.83 -14.54 -11.88
N ASP A 223 12.56 -15.35 -11.10
CA ASP A 223 13.52 -16.31 -11.63
C ASP A 223 12.83 -17.54 -12.24
N THR A 224 11.64 -17.86 -11.74
CA THR A 224 10.84 -19.00 -12.20
C THR A 224 9.37 -18.63 -12.18
N VAL A 225 8.69 -18.93 -13.28
CA VAL A 225 7.25 -18.74 -13.46
C VAL A 225 6.68 -20.00 -14.10
N VAL A 226 5.64 -20.55 -13.50
CA VAL A 226 4.89 -21.69 -14.06
C VAL A 226 3.44 -21.26 -14.22
N TYR A 227 2.97 -21.23 -15.47
CA TYR A 227 1.58 -20.94 -15.80
C TYR A 227 0.70 -22.18 -15.60
N ALA A 228 -0.58 -21.96 -15.31
CA ALA A 228 -1.54 -23.05 -15.10
C ALA A 228 -1.91 -23.80 -16.37
#